data_AF-A0A653T900-F1
#
_entry.id   AF-A0A653T900-F1
#
_cell.length_a   1.000
_cell.length_b   1.000
_cell.length_c   1.000
_cell.angle_alpha   90.00
_cell.angle_beta   90.00
_cell.angle_gamma   90.00
#
_symmetry.space_group_name_H-M   'P 1'
#
loop_
_entity.id
_entity.type
_entity.pdbx_description
1 polymer ?
#
loop_
_entity_poly.entity_id
_entity_poly.type
_entity_poly.pdbx_seq_one_letter_code
_entity_poly.pdbx_strand_id
1 'polypeptide(L)'
;MRRTMLKSKIHRATITGSDLHYVGSITVDPDLLDAADILPHEQVHVVDVDNGSRFETYTIAGERGSGVIQVNGAAARLVHTGDTVIVISYADYSREDLADYAPTVVHVDRSNAIIQVDDAVDVLLTEARVPGASTGSAIGGASTGSATGGASTGSATGGASTGSATGGASTGSATGGVEAFA
;
A
#
# COMPACT_ATOMS: atom_id res chain seq x y z
N MET A 1 31.07 -9.11 16.28
CA MET A 1 29.93 -8.21 16.59
C MET A 1 28.70 -8.79 15.93
N ARG A 2 27.55 -8.80 16.62
CA ARG A 2 26.27 -9.15 16.00
C ARG A 2 25.56 -7.88 15.52
N ARG A 3 24.72 -7.98 14.49
CA ARG A 3 23.92 -6.88 13.96
C ARG A 3 22.46 -7.30 13.87
N THR A 4 21.55 -6.44 14.32
CA THR A 4 20.13 -6.61 14.10
C THR A 4 19.79 -6.09 12.70
N MET A 5 19.31 -6.96 11.81
CA MET A 5 19.00 -6.67 10.41
C MET A 5 17.54 -6.98 10.11
N LEU A 6 17.01 -6.36 9.05
CA LEU A 6 15.69 -6.67 8.51
C LEU A 6 15.70 -8.12 8.02
N LYS A 7 15.03 -9.03 8.73
CA LYS A 7 14.90 -10.41 8.28
C LYS A 7 13.88 -10.48 7.15
N SER A 8 12.70 -9.94 7.40
CA SER A 8 11.60 -9.96 6.45
C SER A 8 10.54 -8.91 6.75
N LYS A 9 9.70 -8.62 5.74
CA LYS A 9 8.52 -7.76 5.91
C LYS A 9 7.36 -8.17 5.02
N ILE A 10 6.15 -8.00 5.52
CA ILE A 10 4.92 -7.96 4.73
C ILE A 10 4.65 -6.49 4.42
N HIS A 11 4.75 -6.12 3.14
CA HIS A 11 4.75 -4.75 2.69
C HIS A 11 3.35 -4.29 2.24
N ARG A 12 2.83 -3.27 2.92
CA ARG A 12 1.57 -2.56 2.61
C ARG A 12 0.32 -3.46 2.69
N ALA A 13 0.26 -4.31 3.70
CA ALA A 13 -0.95 -5.06 4.01
C ALA A 13 -2.05 -4.13 4.57
N THR A 14 -3.30 -4.49 4.35
CA THR A 14 -4.48 -3.77 4.81
C THR A 14 -4.98 -4.39 6.11
N ILE A 15 -5.22 -3.58 7.13
CA ILE A 15 -5.84 -4.02 8.39
C ILE A 15 -7.26 -4.49 8.10
N THR A 16 -7.55 -5.76 8.34
CA THR A 16 -8.87 -6.37 8.14
C THR A 16 -9.77 -6.20 9.35
N GLY A 17 -9.20 -5.97 10.54
CA GLY A 17 -9.96 -5.77 11.76
C GLY A 17 -9.11 -5.31 12.94
N SER A 18 -9.78 -4.86 13.99
CA SER A 18 -9.12 -4.53 15.26
C SER A 18 -10.05 -4.79 16.44
N ASP A 19 -9.58 -5.51 17.46
CA ASP A 19 -10.36 -5.80 18.68
C ASP A 19 -9.59 -5.36 19.94
N LEU A 20 -10.08 -4.31 20.60
CA LEU A 20 -9.49 -3.76 21.82
C LEU A 20 -9.57 -4.71 23.02
N HIS A 21 -10.58 -5.57 23.08
CA HIS A 21 -10.84 -6.44 24.23
C HIS A 21 -10.19 -7.82 24.10
N TYR A 22 -9.59 -8.12 22.95
CA TYR A 22 -8.85 -9.35 22.70
C TYR A 22 -7.40 -9.28 23.22
N VAL A 23 -6.78 -10.45 23.40
CA VAL A 23 -5.40 -10.57 23.89
C VAL A 23 -4.42 -9.89 22.91
N GLY A 24 -3.64 -8.94 23.41
CA GLY A 24 -2.75 -8.10 22.60
C GLY A 24 -1.77 -8.92 21.78
N SER A 25 -1.86 -8.78 20.45
CA SER A 25 -1.11 -9.49 19.40
C SER A 25 -1.49 -8.92 18.03
N ILE A 26 -0.81 -9.38 16.97
CA ILE A 26 -1.32 -9.25 15.59
C ILE A 26 -1.64 -10.63 15.03
N THR A 27 -2.90 -10.83 14.62
CA THR A 27 -3.33 -12.03 13.90
C THR A 27 -3.03 -11.85 12.41
N VAL A 28 -2.27 -12.77 11.83
CA VAL A 28 -1.82 -12.73 10.44
C VAL A 28 -2.17 -14.03 9.75
N ASP A 29 -2.59 -13.95 8.48
CA ASP A 29 -2.79 -15.12 7.63
C ASP A 29 -1.52 -16.00 7.57
N PRO A 30 -1.62 -17.30 7.88
CA PRO A 30 -0.54 -18.26 7.70
C PRO A 30 0.18 -18.21 6.34
N ASP A 31 -0.52 -17.95 5.23
CA ASP A 31 0.13 -17.87 3.91
C ASP A 31 1.10 -16.67 3.83
N LEU A 32 0.77 -15.56 4.49
CA LEU A 32 1.64 -14.38 4.57
C LEU A 32 2.79 -14.59 5.54
N LEU A 33 2.55 -15.27 6.66
CA LEU A 33 3.58 -15.68 7.61
C LEU A 33 4.61 -16.59 6.95
N ASP A 34 4.15 -17.63 6.26
CA ASP A 34 5.00 -18.61 5.57
C ASP A 34 5.82 -17.91 4.45
N ALA A 35 5.19 -17.03 3.67
CA ALA A 35 5.87 -16.30 2.60
C ALA A 35 6.92 -15.30 3.13
N ALA A 36 6.67 -14.69 4.29
CA ALA A 36 7.60 -13.76 4.91
C ALA A 36 8.61 -14.44 5.83
N ASP A 37 8.59 -15.77 6.00
CA ASP A 37 9.38 -16.48 7.02
C ASP A 37 9.21 -15.82 8.41
N ILE A 38 7.97 -15.60 8.84
CA ILE A 38 7.63 -15.10 10.18
C ILE A 38 6.90 -16.20 10.93
N LEU A 39 7.43 -16.62 12.07
CA LEU A 39 6.81 -17.67 12.88
C LEU A 39 5.68 -17.10 13.75
N PRO A 40 4.66 -17.91 14.09
CA PRO A 40 3.77 -17.57 15.19
C PRO A 40 4.56 -17.34 16.48
N HIS A 41 4.15 -16.32 17.24
CA HIS A 41 4.81 -15.82 18.45
C HIS A 41 6.15 -15.12 18.22
N GLU A 42 6.53 -14.86 16.97
CA GLU A 42 7.72 -14.06 16.65
C GLU A 42 7.42 -12.57 16.93
N GLN A 43 8.41 -11.86 17.49
CA GLN A 43 8.30 -10.42 17.67
C GLN A 43 8.33 -9.72 16.31
N VAL A 44 7.37 -8.83 16.10
CA VAL A 44 7.28 -8.00 14.90
C VAL A 44 7.10 -6.54 15.26
N HIS A 45 7.64 -5.68 14.39
CA HIS A 45 7.33 -4.26 14.39
C HIS A 45 6.22 -4.01 13.37
N VAL A 46 5.18 -3.33 13.80
CA VAL A 46 4.09 -2.90 12.93
C VAL A 46 4.19 -1.40 12.78
N VAL A 47 4.23 -0.95 11.53
CA VAL A 47 4.26 0.47 11.19
C VAL A 47 3.06 0.80 10.31
N ASP A 48 2.26 1.75 10.76
CA ASP A 48 1.08 2.21 10.07
C ASP A 48 1.46 3.36 9.14
N VAL A 49 1.14 3.20 7.85
CA VAL A 49 1.49 4.15 6.80
C VAL A 49 0.50 5.31 6.77
N ASP A 50 -0.75 5.08 7.14
CA ASP A 50 -1.82 6.06 7.01
C ASP A 50 -1.83 7.03 8.19
N ASN A 51 -1.57 6.56 9.42
CA ASN A 51 -1.54 7.40 10.62
C ASN A 51 -0.15 7.62 11.22
N GLY A 52 0.88 6.88 10.78
CA GLY A 52 2.27 7.02 11.22
C GLY A 52 2.61 6.33 12.55
N SER A 53 1.66 5.62 13.16
CA SER A 53 1.88 4.85 14.40
C SER A 53 2.90 3.74 14.20
N ARG A 54 3.69 3.48 15.24
CA ARG A 54 4.72 2.44 15.24
C ARG A 54 4.67 1.72 16.57
N PHE A 55 4.61 0.40 16.54
CA PHE A 55 4.56 -0.41 17.76
C PHE A 55 5.17 -1.79 17.53
N GLU A 56 5.48 -2.45 18.63
CA GLU A 56 6.01 -3.81 18.66
C GLU A 56 4.96 -4.73 19.27
N THR A 57 4.85 -5.93 18.71
CA THR A 57 3.99 -6.98 19.22
C THR A 57 4.51 -8.35 18.78
N TYR A 58 3.72 -9.41 18.95
CA TYR A 58 4.01 -10.74 18.44
C TYR A 58 2.88 -11.24 17.57
N THR A 59 3.19 -12.16 16.66
CA THR A 59 2.22 -12.72 15.72
C THR A 59 1.40 -13.86 16.33
N ILE A 60 0.17 -14.01 15.86
CA ILE A 60 -0.68 -15.19 16.04
C ILE A 60 -1.16 -15.62 14.65
N ALA A 61 -1.15 -16.92 14.38
CA ALA A 61 -1.69 -17.46 13.14
C ALA A 61 -3.23 -17.33 13.12
N GLY A 62 -3.76 -16.71 12.07
CA GLY A 62 -5.19 -16.68 11.78
C GLY A 62 -5.67 -17.88 10.95
N GLU A 63 -6.76 -17.69 10.22
CA GLU A 63 -7.25 -18.66 9.24
C GLU A 63 -6.44 -18.56 7.94
N ARG A 64 -5.96 -19.69 7.42
CA ARG A 64 -5.14 -19.75 6.21
C ARG A 64 -5.94 -19.34 4.97
N GLY A 65 -5.37 -18.46 4.14
CA GLY A 65 -5.97 -17.97 2.90
C GLY A 65 -7.10 -16.97 3.11
N SER A 66 -7.27 -16.46 4.33
CA SER A 66 -8.29 -15.46 4.67
C SER A 66 -7.86 -14.02 4.36
N GLY A 67 -6.56 -13.77 4.18
CA GLY A 67 -5.97 -12.45 4.09
C GLY A 67 -6.03 -11.67 5.41
N VAL A 68 -6.29 -12.33 6.54
CA VAL A 68 -6.48 -11.66 7.83
C VAL A 68 -5.21 -10.93 8.28
N ILE A 69 -5.37 -9.65 8.63
CA ILE A 69 -4.40 -8.82 9.33
C ILE A 69 -5.18 -8.06 10.39
N GLN A 70 -5.22 -8.60 11.60
CA GLN A 70 -6.04 -8.06 12.68
C GLN A 70 -5.17 -7.70 13.88
N VAL A 71 -5.28 -6.46 14.35
CA VAL A 71 -4.53 -5.97 15.51
C VAL A 71 -5.42 -5.98 16.75
N ASN A 72 -4.93 -6.64 17.80
CA ASN A 72 -5.71 -6.90 19.00
C ASN A 72 -5.16 -6.16 20.24
N GLY A 73 -6.00 -6.04 21.26
CA GLY A 73 -5.67 -5.49 22.57
C GLY A 73 -5.33 -4.00 22.53
N ALA A 74 -4.35 -3.58 23.33
CA ALA A 74 -3.99 -2.17 23.43
C ALA A 74 -3.56 -1.54 22.09
N ALA A 75 -2.98 -2.34 21.20
CA ALA A 75 -2.53 -1.89 19.87
C ALA A 75 -3.70 -1.58 18.92
N ALA A 76 -4.91 -2.08 19.18
CA ALA A 76 -6.11 -1.75 18.39
C ALA A 76 -6.47 -0.25 18.43
N ARG A 77 -5.89 0.53 19.36
CA ARG A 77 -6.04 1.99 19.41
C ARG A 77 -5.11 2.74 18.45
N LEU A 78 -4.11 2.05 17.90
CA LEU A 78 -3.05 2.62 17.07
C LEU A 78 -3.30 2.41 15.57
N VAL A 79 -4.37 1.70 15.22
CA VAL A 79 -4.74 1.35 13.84
C VAL A 79 -6.24 1.42 13.67
N HIS A 80 -6.70 1.52 12.43
CA HIS A 80 -8.09 1.38 12.03
C HIS A 80 -8.25 0.31 10.95
N THR A 81 -9.42 -0.31 10.89
CA THR A 81 -9.77 -1.19 9.76
C THR A 81 -9.67 -0.42 8.45
N GLY A 82 -8.93 -0.97 7.49
CA GLY A 82 -8.63 -0.34 6.21
C GLY A 82 -7.28 0.39 6.16
N ASP A 83 -6.61 0.61 7.29
CA ASP A 83 -5.29 1.22 7.31
C ASP A 83 -4.25 0.30 6.65
N THR A 84 -3.28 0.92 5.99
CA THR A 84 -2.15 0.25 5.36
C THR A 84 -1.01 0.14 6.36
N VAL A 85 -0.57 -1.09 6.65
CA VAL A 85 0.53 -1.38 7.56
C VAL A 85 1.67 -2.12 6.87
N ILE A 86 2.85 -2.05 7.48
CA ILE A 86 3.99 -2.91 7.16
C ILE A 86 4.34 -3.68 8.43
N VAL A 87 4.36 -5.01 8.34
CA VAL A 87 4.76 -5.91 9.44
C VAL A 87 6.19 -6.34 9.17
N ILE A 88 7.08 -6.14 10.14
CA ILE A 88 8.52 -6.30 9.98
C ILE A 88 9.06 -7.25 11.05
N SER A 89 9.80 -8.27 10.63
CA SER A 89 10.64 -9.08 11.52
C SER A 89 12.12 -8.67 11.39
N TYR A 90 12.81 -8.63 12.53
CA TYR A 90 14.25 -8.42 12.61
C TYR A 90 14.93 -9.65 13.22
N ALA A 91 16.17 -9.91 12.81
CA ALA A 91 16.98 -10.96 13.40
C ALA A 91 18.42 -10.50 13.63
N ASP A 92 19.11 -11.16 14.56
CA ASP A 92 20.51 -10.89 14.89
C ASP A 92 21.45 -11.78 14.09
N TYR A 93 22.22 -11.16 13.19
CA TYR A 93 23.17 -11.81 12.30
C TYR A 93 24.61 -11.68 12.82
N SER A 94 25.40 -12.75 12.66
CA SER A 94 26.86 -12.70 12.80
C SER A 94 27.50 -12.05 11.57
N ARG A 95 28.84 -11.91 11.55
CA ARG A 95 29.52 -11.39 10.35
C ARG A 95 29.44 -12.40 9.20
N GLU A 96 29.51 -13.67 9.55
CA GLU A 96 29.49 -14.81 8.64
C GLU A 96 28.12 -14.93 7.97
N ASP A 97 27.03 -14.79 8.74
CA ASP A 97 25.66 -14.85 8.19
C ASP A 97 25.36 -13.71 7.19
N LEU A 98 26.07 -12.58 7.31
CA LEU A 98 25.88 -11.42 6.43
C LEU A 98 26.49 -11.60 5.04
N ALA A 99 27.31 -12.63 4.81
CA ALA A 99 27.89 -12.89 3.50
C ALA A 99 26.80 -13.19 2.45
N ASP A 100 25.75 -13.89 2.87
CA ASP A 100 24.64 -14.34 2.03
C ASP A 100 23.30 -13.72 2.48
N TYR A 101 23.34 -12.61 3.23
CA TYR A 101 22.14 -11.96 3.73
C TYR A 101 21.32 -11.33 2.59
N ALA A 102 20.08 -11.77 2.48
CA ALA A 102 19.04 -11.15 1.66
C ALA A 102 17.73 -11.12 2.49
N PRO A 103 17.09 -9.95 2.66
CA PRO A 103 15.81 -9.86 3.36
C PRO A 103 14.67 -10.42 2.50
N THR A 104 13.62 -10.94 3.12
CA THR A 104 12.40 -11.37 2.39
C THR A 104 11.36 -10.26 2.40
N VAL A 105 10.93 -9.79 1.23
CA VAL A 105 9.89 -8.77 1.07
C VAL A 105 8.67 -9.39 0.40
N VAL A 106 7.56 -9.46 1.13
CA VAL A 106 6.28 -9.94 0.60
C VAL A 106 5.43 -8.72 0.23
N HIS A 107 5.19 -8.53 -1.06
CA HIS A 107 4.29 -7.51 -1.58
C HIS A 107 2.88 -8.07 -1.70
N VAL A 108 1.89 -7.35 -1.16
CA VAL A 108 0.49 -7.75 -1.20
C VAL A 108 -0.38 -6.68 -1.87
N ASP A 109 -1.53 -7.11 -2.38
CA ASP A 109 -2.59 -6.23 -2.88
C ASP A 109 -3.50 -5.71 -1.74
N ARG A 110 -4.52 -4.93 -2.10
CA ARG A 110 -5.52 -4.41 -1.14
C ARG A 110 -6.35 -5.48 -0.43
N SER A 111 -6.43 -6.69 -0.99
CA SER A 111 -7.09 -7.85 -0.37
C SER A 111 -6.12 -8.73 0.42
N ASN A 112 -4.88 -8.27 0.61
CA ASN A 112 -3.78 -9.00 1.23
C ASN A 112 -3.38 -10.28 0.47
N ALA A 113 -3.70 -10.40 -0.82
CA ALA A 113 -3.18 -11.47 -1.64
C ALA A 113 -1.74 -11.15 -2.08
N ILE A 114 -0.88 -12.16 -2.09
CA ILE A 114 0.54 -12.00 -2.46
C ILE A 114 0.63 -11.71 -3.95
N ILE A 115 1.26 -10.58 -4.28
CA ILE A 115 1.59 -10.18 -5.65
C ILE A 115 2.98 -10.71 -6.02
N GLN A 116 3.96 -10.52 -5.13
CA GLN A 116 5.37 -10.80 -5.39
C GLN A 116 6.13 -11.03 -4.09
N VAL A 117 7.16 -11.87 -4.15
CA VAL A 117 8.14 -12.07 -3.08
C VAL A 117 9.53 -11.89 -3.67
N ASP A 118 10.33 -10.99 -3.09
CA ASP A 118 11.71 -10.68 -3.51
C ASP A 118 12.58 -10.17 -2.35
N ASP A 119 13.75 -9.61 -2.66
CA ASP A 119 14.69 -9.00 -1.72
C ASP A 119 14.84 -7.47 -1.89
N ALA A 120 14.00 -6.85 -2.72
CA ALA A 120 14.07 -5.45 -3.12
C ALA A 120 13.41 -4.54 -2.08
N VAL A 121 14.17 -4.17 -1.05
CA VAL A 121 13.65 -3.41 0.10
C VAL A 121 13.17 -1.98 -0.22
N ASP A 122 13.66 -1.38 -1.31
CA ASP A 122 13.45 0.01 -1.72
C ASP A 122 12.48 0.18 -2.91
N VAL A 123 11.94 -0.92 -3.44
CA VAL A 123 11.02 -0.90 -4.57
C VAL A 123 9.58 -0.85 -4.08
N LEU A 124 8.83 0.15 -4.55
CA LEU A 124 7.37 0.18 -4.42
C LEU A 124 6.74 -0.41 -5.67
N LEU A 125 6.21 -1.63 -5.58
CA LEU A 125 5.33 -2.16 -6.61
C LEU A 125 4.02 -1.37 -6.57
N THR A 126 3.84 -0.46 -7.52
CA THR A 126 2.55 0.23 -7.70
C THR A 126 1.66 -0.70 -8.51
N GLU A 127 0.40 -0.88 -8.10
CA GLU A 127 -0.62 -1.55 -8.93
C GLU A 127 -0.94 -0.71 -10.17
N ALA A 128 -0.03 -0.68 -11.14
CA ALA A 128 -0.22 -0.15 -12.48
C ALA A 128 0.98 -0.50 -13.38
N ARG A 129 1.15 -1.78 -13.71
CA ARG A 129 1.74 -2.13 -15.01
C ARG A 129 0.73 -2.91 -15.82
N VAL A 130 -0.10 -2.18 -16.56
CA VAL A 130 -0.76 -2.73 -17.75
C VAL A 130 0.36 -3.15 -18.72
N PRO A 131 0.43 -4.41 -19.18
CA PRO A 131 1.39 -4.81 -20.18
C PRO A 131 1.02 -4.16 -21.51
N GLY A 132 1.81 -3.17 -21.98
CA GLY A 132 1.60 -2.58 -23.31
C GLY A 132 2.13 -1.17 -23.56
N ALA A 133 2.49 -0.39 -22.54
CA ALA A 133 3.06 0.94 -22.78
C ALA A 133 4.56 0.85 -23.11
N SER A 134 4.90 0.98 -24.38
CA SER A 134 6.27 1.17 -24.87
C SER A 134 6.80 2.52 -24.38
N THR A 135 7.76 2.51 -23.46
CA THR A 135 8.56 3.70 -23.17
C THR A 135 9.57 3.90 -24.30
N GLY A 136 9.21 4.73 -25.26
CA GLY A 136 10.14 5.30 -26.23
C GLY A 136 11.22 6.08 -25.50
N SER A 137 12.47 5.64 -25.63
CA SER A 137 13.65 6.37 -25.19
C SER A 137 13.89 7.54 -26.15
N ALA A 138 13.54 8.75 -25.71
CA ALA A 138 13.95 9.98 -26.36
C ALA A 138 15.01 10.67 -25.49
N ILE A 139 16.26 10.23 -25.64
CA ILE A 139 17.44 11.02 -25.25
C ILE A 139 17.71 12.05 -26.36
N GLY A 140 17.03 13.18 -26.29
CA GLY A 140 17.27 14.37 -27.10
C GLY A 140 17.84 15.49 -26.23
N GLY A 141 19.16 15.49 -26.04
CA GLY A 141 19.88 16.57 -25.37
C GLY A 141 19.85 17.85 -26.23
N ALA A 142 19.37 18.93 -25.62
CA ALA A 142 19.28 20.26 -26.22
C ALA A 142 20.67 20.84 -26.51
N SER A 143 20.88 21.31 -27.74
CA SER A 143 21.95 22.25 -28.08
C SER A 143 21.34 23.62 -28.40
N THR A 144 21.98 24.63 -27.84
CA THR A 144 21.60 26.04 -27.77
C THR A 144 21.81 26.78 -29.09
N GLY A 145 20.78 27.52 -29.53
CA GLY A 145 20.86 28.92 -29.99
C GLY A 145 21.57 29.25 -31.31
N SER A 146 20.78 29.70 -32.31
CA SER A 146 21.14 30.83 -33.17
C SER A 146 19.90 31.38 -33.86
N ALA A 147 19.70 32.69 -33.75
CA ALA A 147 18.59 33.44 -34.30
C ALA A 147 18.86 33.85 -35.76
N THR A 148 17.85 33.82 -36.63
CA THR A 148 17.63 34.88 -37.66
C THR A 148 16.31 34.71 -38.41
N GLY A 149 15.48 35.78 -38.36
CA GLY A 149 14.79 36.37 -39.52
C GLY A 149 13.54 35.70 -40.11
N GLY A 150 12.47 36.47 -40.26
CA GLY A 150 11.48 36.24 -41.32
C GLY A 150 10.05 36.61 -40.96
N ALA A 151 9.59 37.77 -41.42
CA ALA A 151 8.23 38.31 -41.27
C ALA A 151 7.20 37.68 -42.23
N SER A 152 5.92 37.64 -41.83
CA SER A 152 4.69 37.81 -42.66
C SER A 152 3.47 37.55 -41.76
N THR A 153 2.64 38.55 -41.39
CA THR A 153 1.47 39.15 -42.10
C THR A 153 0.33 38.19 -42.47
N GLY A 154 -0.82 38.38 -41.82
CA GLY A 154 -2.16 37.85 -42.20
C GLY A 154 -2.99 37.54 -40.94
N SER A 155 -3.85 38.42 -40.40
CA SER A 155 -5.17 38.91 -40.86
C SER A 155 -6.27 37.83 -40.90
N ALA A 156 -7.39 38.16 -40.24
CA ALA A 156 -8.79 37.67 -40.34
C ALA A 156 -9.28 36.86 -39.12
N THR A 157 -10.06 37.43 -38.19
CA THR A 157 -11.53 37.74 -38.18
C THR A 157 -12.47 36.54 -38.15
N GLY A 158 -13.40 36.56 -37.18
CA GLY A 158 -14.63 35.77 -37.11
C GLY A 158 -14.59 34.69 -36.02
N GLY A 159 -15.57 34.50 -35.14
CA GLY A 159 -16.91 35.06 -34.99
C GLY A 159 -17.54 34.44 -33.74
N ALA A 160 -18.48 35.15 -33.12
CA ALA A 160 -19.21 34.75 -31.93
C ALA A 160 -20.46 33.89 -32.27
N SER A 161 -20.87 33.00 -31.35
CA SER A 161 -22.28 32.55 -31.14
C SER A 161 -22.28 31.49 -30.00
N THR A 162 -22.81 31.73 -28.79
CA THR A 162 -24.21 31.69 -28.30
C THR A 162 -24.85 30.30 -28.20
N GLY A 163 -25.38 29.98 -27.00
CA GLY A 163 -26.29 28.86 -26.67
C GLY A 163 -25.92 28.26 -25.30
N SER A 164 -26.54 28.50 -24.13
CA SER A 164 -27.94 28.66 -23.67
C SER A 164 -28.82 27.40 -23.81
N ALA A 165 -28.96 26.63 -22.71
CA ALA A 165 -30.18 25.97 -22.21
C ALA A 165 -29.84 25.23 -20.90
N THR A 166 -30.24 25.66 -19.69
CA THR A 166 -31.53 25.48 -18.98
C THR A 166 -31.98 24.03 -18.73
N GLY A 167 -32.10 23.68 -17.45
CA GLY A 167 -33.31 23.07 -16.87
C GLY A 167 -33.22 21.62 -16.40
N GLY A 168 -33.62 21.38 -15.14
CA GLY A 168 -34.09 20.07 -14.68
C GLY A 168 -33.85 19.76 -13.21
N ALA A 169 -34.75 20.22 -12.32
CA ALA A 169 -34.85 19.80 -10.92
C ALA A 169 -36.04 18.83 -10.75
N SER A 170 -35.88 17.80 -9.92
CA SER A 170 -36.95 17.04 -9.22
C SER A 170 -36.27 16.09 -8.21
N THR A 171 -36.34 16.20 -6.87
CA THR A 171 -37.43 16.01 -5.87
C THR A 171 -38.09 14.63 -5.83
N GLY A 172 -38.02 13.98 -4.66
CA GLY A 172 -38.80 12.81 -4.19
C GLY A 172 -37.90 11.83 -3.40
N SER A 173 -37.82 11.71 -2.07
CA SER A 173 -38.79 11.61 -0.95
C SER A 173 -39.63 10.32 -0.90
N ALA A 174 -39.21 9.34 -0.07
CA ALA A 174 -40.03 8.41 0.75
C ALA A 174 -39.07 7.57 1.64
N THR A 175 -38.98 7.69 2.98
CA THR A 175 -39.83 7.21 4.10
C THR A 175 -40.08 5.69 4.20
N GLY A 176 -39.73 5.13 5.38
CA GLY A 176 -40.23 3.85 5.95
C GLY A 176 -39.19 2.72 5.88
N GLY A 177 -38.85 1.99 6.95
CA GLY A 177 -39.44 1.85 8.27
C GLY A 177 -38.49 1.10 9.21
N VAL A 178 -38.80 1.20 10.50
CA VAL A 178 -38.07 0.64 11.64
C VAL A 178 -38.63 -0.75 11.91
N GLU A 179 -37.78 -1.78 11.98
CA GLU A 179 -38.15 -3.05 12.62
C GLU A 179 -37.11 -3.41 13.69
N ALA A 180 -37.61 -3.43 14.92
CA ALA A 180 -36.96 -4.00 16.08
C ALA A 180 -37.16 -5.52 16.04
N PHE A 181 -36.12 -6.28 16.37
CA PHE A 181 -36.26 -7.68 16.75
C PHE A 181 -35.57 -7.91 18.10
N ALA A 182 -36.21 -8.78 18.86
CA ALA A 182 -36.03 -9.07 20.28
C ALA A 182 -34.65 -9.64 20.67
#